data_AF-A0A535E651-F1
#
_entry.id   AF-A0A535E651-F1
#
_cell.length_a   1.000
_cell.length_b   1.000
_cell.length_c   1.000
_cell.angle_alpha   90.00
_cell.angle_beta   90.00
_cell.angle_gamma   90.00
#
_symmetry.space_group_name_H-M   'P 1'
#
loop_
_entity.id
_entity.type
_entity.pdbx_description
1 polymer ?
#
loop_
_entity_poly.entity_id
_entity_poly.type
_entity_poly.pdbx_seq_one_letter_code
_entity_poly.pdbx_strand_id
1 'polypeptide(L)'
;MTDPMSRPETATVWFGGMPYRFDFGMCRRALEARQADGDLGDVDSLADGVGLAPSTVRGFFRGQRPLLAEALCILGMLNLKFEDVAKPIDKVPG
;
A
#
# COMPACT_ATOMS: atom_id res chain seq x y z
N MET A 1 -7.90 -14.50 -18.13
CA MET A 1 -8.04 -14.81 -16.70
C MET A 1 -6.77 -14.29 -16.03
N THR A 2 -6.82 -13.08 -15.45
CA THR A 2 -5.61 -12.44 -14.89
C THR A 2 -5.32 -13.07 -13.55
N ASP A 3 -4.17 -13.72 -13.43
CA ASP A 3 -3.75 -14.39 -12.20
C ASP A 3 -3.58 -13.35 -11.07
N PRO A 4 -4.34 -13.44 -9.97
CA PRO A 4 -4.22 -12.51 -8.84
C PRO A 4 -2.85 -12.57 -8.13
N MET A 5 -2.02 -13.59 -8.41
CA MET A 5 -0.66 -13.77 -7.89
C MET A 5 0.42 -13.01 -8.67
N SER A 6 0.10 -12.35 -9.79
CA SER A 6 1.07 -11.52 -10.54
C SER A 6 1.35 -10.14 -9.92
N ARG A 7 0.95 -9.91 -8.67
CA ARG A 7 1.19 -8.62 -8.01
C ARG A 7 2.49 -8.68 -7.21
N PRO A 8 3.40 -7.71 -7.38
CA PRO A 8 4.64 -7.69 -6.62
C PRO A 8 4.35 -7.67 -5.10
N GLU A 9 5.07 -8.49 -4.35
CA GLU A 9 5.16 -8.37 -2.88
C GLU A 9 5.87 -7.07 -2.52
N THR A 10 6.92 -6.73 -3.26
CA THR A 10 7.65 -5.48 -3.11
C THR A 10 7.85 -4.78 -4.45
N ALA A 11 7.78 -3.45 -4.49
CA ALA A 11 8.15 -2.67 -5.68
C ALA A 11 8.90 -1.38 -5.32
N THR A 12 9.65 -0.83 -6.27
CA THR A 12 10.27 0.49 -6.12
C THR A 12 9.24 1.59 -6.34
N VAL A 13 8.96 2.36 -5.30
CA VAL A 13 8.06 3.53 -5.33
C VAL A 13 8.89 4.79 -5.10
N TRP A 14 8.54 5.86 -5.81
CA TRP A 14 9.23 7.13 -5.71
C TRP A 14 8.37 8.11 -4.93
N PHE A 15 8.90 8.62 -3.82
CA PHE A 15 8.27 9.65 -3.02
C PHE A 15 9.22 10.85 -2.90
N GLY A 16 8.75 12.05 -3.27
CA GLY A 16 9.58 13.25 -3.18
C GLY A 16 10.91 13.17 -3.94
N GLY A 17 10.97 12.40 -5.03
CA GLY A 17 12.20 12.17 -5.81
C GLY A 17 13.15 11.12 -5.23
N MET A 18 12.81 10.48 -4.11
CA MET A 18 13.61 9.42 -3.48
C MET A 18 13.00 8.04 -3.74
N PRO A 19 13.80 7.04 -4.16
CA PRO A 19 13.33 5.68 -4.37
C PRO A 19 13.24 4.91 -3.05
N TYR A 20 12.13 4.20 -2.85
CA TYR A 20 11.89 3.30 -1.73
C TYR A 20 11.55 1.91 -2.24
N ARG A 21 12.11 0.88 -1.60
CA ARG A 21 11.58 -0.48 -1.68
C ARG A 21 10.36 -0.53 -0.79
N PHE A 22 9.18 -0.68 -1.40
CA PHE A 22 7.89 -0.66 -0.73
C PHE A 22 7.32 -2.08 -0.65
N ASP A 23 6.91 -2.53 0.53
CA ASP A 23 6.33 -3.85 0.80
C ASP A 23 4.79 -3.80 0.77
N PHE A 24 4.23 -4.14 -0.38
CA PHE A 24 2.79 -4.29 -0.59
C PHE A 24 2.25 -5.58 0.03
N GLY A 25 3.08 -6.61 0.20
CA GLY A 25 2.71 -7.84 0.90
C GLY A 25 2.37 -7.58 2.37
N MET A 26 3.16 -6.74 3.05
CA MET A 26 2.88 -6.30 4.41
C MET A 26 1.57 -5.50 4.50
N CYS A 27 1.33 -4.59 3.54
CA CYS A 27 0.06 -3.85 3.48
C CYS A 27 -1.15 -4.78 3.33
N ARG A 28 -1.05 -5.80 2.47
CA ARG A 28 -2.13 -6.78 2.27
C ARG A 28 -2.41 -7.60 3.54
N ARG A 29 -1.35 -8.09 4.19
CA ARG A 29 -1.49 -8.81 5.47
C ARG A 29 -2.13 -7.95 6.56
N ALA A 30 -1.78 -6.66 6.62
CA ALA A 30 -2.41 -5.74 7.58
C ALA A 30 -3.90 -5.51 7.26
N LEU A 31 -4.28 -5.43 5.98
CA LEU A 31 -5.69 -5.37 5.59
C LEU A 31 -6.45 -6.63 6.00
N GLU A 32 -5.88 -7.81 5.73
CA GLU A 32 -6.47 -9.10 6.13
C GLU A 32 -6.62 -9.21 7.64
N ALA A 33 -5.65 -8.73 8.42
CA ALA A 33 -5.75 -8.69 9.88
C ALA A 33 -6.90 -7.77 10.36
N ARG A 34 -6.98 -6.54 9.82
CA ARG A 34 -8.08 -5.61 10.12
C ARG A 34 -9.46 -6.18 9.73
N GLN A 35 -9.51 -6.98 8.66
CA GLN A 35 -10.73 -7.67 8.25
C GLN A 35 -11.12 -8.79 9.21
N ALA A 36 -10.16 -9.58 9.66
CA ALA A 36 -10.39 -10.64 10.64
C ALA A 36 -10.89 -10.07 11.98
N ASP A 37 -10.42 -8.88 12.37
CA ASP A 37 -10.82 -8.19 13.60
C ASP A 37 -12.18 -7.48 13.48
N GLY A 38 -12.74 -7.35 12.27
CA GLY A 38 -13.99 -6.65 12.00
C GLY A 38 -13.89 -5.13 11.91
N ASP A 39 -12.67 -4.58 11.95
CA ASP A 39 -12.38 -3.14 11.83
C ASP A 39 -12.59 -2.61 10.40
N LEU A 40 -12.32 -3.43 9.38
CA LEU A 40 -12.50 -3.10 7.97
C LEU A 40 -13.24 -4.24 7.27
N GLY A 41 -14.32 -3.95 6.53
CA GLY A 41 -15.04 -5.01 5.79
C GLY A 41 -14.28 -5.48 4.54
N ASP A 42 -13.89 -4.53 3.71
CA ASP A 42 -13.20 -4.78 2.44
C ASP A 42 -12.37 -3.56 1.99
N VAL A 43 -11.88 -3.59 0.76
CA VAL A 43 -11.13 -2.48 0.16
C VAL A 43 -11.99 -1.23 -0.03
N ASP A 44 -13.29 -1.39 -0.26
CA ASP A 44 -14.19 -0.25 -0.48
C ASP A 44 -14.47 0.44 0.88
N SER A 45 -14.63 -0.34 1.96
CA SER A 45 -14.69 0.15 3.34
C SER A 45 -13.42 0.90 3.75
N LEU A 46 -12.24 0.41 3.33
CA LEU A 46 -10.99 1.13 3.53
C LEU A 46 -10.99 2.46 2.78
N ALA A 47 -11.44 2.46 1.51
CA ALA A 47 -11.52 3.65 0.68
C ALA A 47 -12.42 4.73 1.31
N ASP A 48 -13.58 4.33 1.83
CA ASP A 48 -14.48 5.21 2.57
C ASP A 48 -13.81 5.76 3.83
N GLY A 49 -13.12 4.91 4.59
CA GLY A 49 -12.43 5.30 5.82
C GLY A 49 -11.28 6.30 5.62
N VAL A 50 -10.59 6.26 4.47
CA VAL A 50 -9.52 7.22 4.12
C VAL A 50 -10.00 8.38 3.24
N GLY A 51 -11.26 8.39 2.81
CA GLY A 51 -11.80 9.40 1.90
C GLY A 51 -11.18 9.38 0.49
N LEU A 52 -10.79 8.20 -0.01
CA LEU A 52 -10.21 8.04 -1.35
C LEU A 52 -11.16 7.27 -2.26
N ALA A 53 -10.98 7.41 -3.58
CA ALA A 53 -11.69 6.57 -4.53
C ALA A 53 -11.24 5.10 -4.40
N PRO A 54 -12.16 4.11 -4.50
CA PRO A 54 -11.80 2.70 -4.47
C PRO A 54 -10.76 2.30 -5.53
N SER A 55 -10.75 2.97 -6.69
CA SER A 55 -9.75 2.79 -7.74
C SER A 55 -8.35 3.21 -7.28
N THR A 56 -8.22 4.29 -6.50
CA THR A 56 -6.95 4.73 -5.90
C THR A 56 -6.42 3.70 -4.91
N VAL A 57 -7.29 3.20 -4.02
CA VAL A 57 -6.89 2.19 -3.02
C VAL A 57 -6.51 0.87 -3.70
N ARG A 58 -7.30 0.40 -4.68
CA ARG A 58 -6.96 -0.80 -5.46
C ARG A 58 -5.66 -0.60 -6.24
N GLY A 59 -5.42 0.61 -6.76
CA GLY A 59 -4.18 0.96 -7.45
C GLY A 59 -2.97 0.92 -6.53
N PHE A 60 -3.10 1.44 -5.31
CA PHE A 60 -2.09 1.32 -4.25
C PHE A 60 -1.69 -0.14 -4.04
N PHE A 61 -2.65 -1.05 -3.79
CA PHE A 61 -2.33 -2.47 -3.58
C PHE A 61 -1.79 -3.20 -4.82
N ARG A 62 -1.93 -2.60 -6.00
CA ARG A 62 -1.33 -3.08 -7.27
C ARG A 62 0.07 -2.51 -7.52
N GLY A 63 0.59 -1.66 -6.63
CA GLY A 63 1.86 -0.98 -6.82
C GLY A 63 1.81 0.17 -7.83
N GLN A 64 0.63 0.67 -8.16
CA GLN A 64 0.51 1.90 -8.95
C GLN A 64 0.93 3.06 -8.07
N ARG A 65 1.88 3.87 -8.56
CA ARG A 65 2.56 4.96 -7.83
C ARG A 65 1.57 5.88 -7.10
N PRO A 66 1.32 5.68 -5.79
CA PRO A 66 0.42 6.54 -5.04
C PRO A 66 1.11 7.86 -4.74
N LEU A 67 0.36 8.93 -4.52
CA LEU A 67 0.92 10.12 -3.88
C LEU A 67 1.30 9.77 -2.44
N LEU A 68 2.34 10.44 -1.90
CA LEU A 68 2.80 10.18 -0.53
C LEU A 68 1.66 10.35 0.49
N ALA A 69 0.84 11.39 0.33
CA ALA A 69 -0.30 11.63 1.21
C ALA A 69 -1.32 10.47 1.18
N GLU A 70 -1.65 9.96 0.00
CA GLU A 70 -2.57 8.82 -0.16
C GLU A 70 -2.01 7.56 0.50
N ALA A 71 -0.71 7.29 0.29
CA ALA A 71 -0.03 6.17 0.93
C ALA A 71 -0.08 6.30 2.45
N LEU A 72 0.20 7.47 3.02
CA LEU A 72 0.16 7.69 4.46
C LEU A 72 -1.25 7.53 5.04
N CYS A 73 -2.29 8.00 4.36
CA CYS A 73 -3.68 7.79 4.79
C CYS A 73 -4.03 6.30 4.83
N ILE A 74 -3.69 5.56 3.77
CA ILE A 74 -3.93 4.11 3.70
C ILE A 74 -3.18 3.39 4.81
N LEU A 75 -1.89 3.69 5.01
CA LEU A 75 -1.10 3.06 6.07
C LEU A 75 -1.65 3.36 7.47
N GLY A 76 -2.10 4.58 7.72
CA GLY A 76 -2.75 4.95 8.98
C GLY A 76 -3.98 4.08 9.28
N MET A 77 -4.87 3.89 8.30
CA MET A 77 -6.01 2.98 8.46
C MET A 77 -5.62 1.51 8.55
N LEU A 78 -4.46 1.11 8.04
CA LEU A 78 -3.92 -0.25 8.23
C LEU A 78 -3.16 -0.42 9.56
N ASN A 79 -3.05 0.62 10.38
CA ASN A 79 -2.21 0.64 11.59
C ASN A 79 -0.73 0.35 11.30
N LEU A 80 -0.25 0.82 10.15
CA LEU A 80 1.15 0.69 9.72
C LEU A 80 1.80 2.07 9.71
N LYS A 81 3.09 2.11 10.03
CA LYS A 81 3.93 3.28 9.77
C LYS A 81 4.57 3.17 8.40
N PHE A 82 4.95 4.31 7.83
CA PHE A 82 5.71 4.35 6.58
C PHE A 82 7.00 3.53 6.66
N GLU A 83 7.72 3.62 7.79
CA GLU A 83 8.98 2.90 8.01
C GLU A 83 8.84 1.37 8.08
N ASP A 84 7.63 0.86 8.35
CA ASP A 84 7.35 -0.58 8.37
C ASP A 84 7.39 -1.17 6.96
N VAL A 85 6.91 -0.39 5.98
CA VAL A 85 6.69 -0.85 4.61
C VAL A 85 7.64 -0.24 3.59
N ALA A 86 8.27 0.89 3.88
CA ALA A 86 9.13 1.61 2.94
C ALA A 86 10.57 1.66 3.46
N LYS A 87 11.50 1.07 2.72
CA LYS A 87 12.94 1.16 2.97
C LYS A 87 13.60 2.00 1.88
N PRO A 88 14.36 3.06 2.21
CA PRO A 88 15.07 3.84 1.21
C PRO A 88 16.03 2.95 0.43
N ILE A 89 16.16 3.20 -0.87
CA ILE A 89 17.12 2.52 -1.72
C ILE A 89 18.37 3.41 -1.83
N ASP A 90 19.34 3.17 -0.95
CA ASP A 90 20.58 3.97 -0.86
C ASP A 90 21.48 3.85 -2.10
N LYS A 91 21.23 2.85 -2.96
CA LYS A 91 21.92 2.63 -4.22
C LYS A 91 20.93 2.35 -5.33
N VAL A 92 20.69 3.33 -6.20
CA VAL A 92 20.22 3.02 -7.56
C VAL A 92 21.40 2.30 -8.23
N PRO A 93 21.27 1.03 -8.66
CA PRO A 93 22.30 0.44 -9.49
C PRO A 93 22.40 1.31 -10.75
N GLY A 94 23.55 1.95 -10.93
CA GLY A 94 23.91 2.62 -12.17
C GLY A 94 24.12 1.63 -13.30
#